data_AF-D9UEE4-F1
#
_entry.id   AF-D9UEE4-F1
#
_cell.length_a   1.000
_cell.length_b   1.000
_cell.length_c   1.000
_cell.angle_alpha   90.00
_cell.angle_beta   90.00
_cell.angle_gamma   90.00
#
_symmetry.space_group_name_H-M   'P 1'
#
loop_
_entity.id
_entity.type
_entity.pdbx_description
1 polymer ?
#
loop_
_entity_poly.entity_id
_entity_poly.type
_entity_poly.pdbx_seq_one_letter_code
_entity_poly.pdbx_strand_id
1 'polypeptide(L)'
;MSSRADVPPGSARDARAMTDTPAKAGPTGAYFGQAIASFAVALVATALGILRLEADAWVRGFLAVAVLFLVTSAFTLAKVIRDRQEADQLINRVDQARVDKLLAANDPFH
;
A
#
# COMPACT_ATOMS: atom_id res chain seq x y z
N MET A 1 -8.43 -56.73 22.82
CA MET A 1 -8.94 -55.70 23.77
C MET A 1 -7.87 -54.61 23.82
N SER A 2 -7.88 -53.69 22.86
CA SER A 2 -8.56 -52.39 22.92
C SER A 2 -8.15 -51.58 24.16
N SER A 3 -7.20 -50.67 23.97
CA SER A 3 -7.10 -49.48 24.80
C SER A 3 -6.74 -48.32 23.89
N ARG A 4 -7.79 -47.75 23.27
CA ARG A 4 -7.75 -46.44 22.63
C ARG A 4 -7.50 -45.42 23.74
N ALA A 5 -6.28 -44.91 23.83
CA ALA A 5 -6.01 -43.70 24.57
C ALA A 5 -6.68 -42.53 23.83
N ASP A 6 -7.68 -41.99 24.50
CA ASP A 6 -8.53 -40.87 24.15
C ASP A 6 -7.68 -39.60 23.94
N VAL A 7 -7.65 -39.09 22.71
CA VAL A 7 -7.05 -37.79 22.38
C VAL A 7 -8.13 -36.73 22.59
N PRO A 8 -7.94 -35.74 23.48
CA PRO A 8 -8.97 -34.76 23.81
C PRO A 8 -9.38 -33.93 22.59
N PRO A 9 -10.69 -33.74 22.33
CA PRO A 9 -11.16 -32.95 21.19
C PRO A 9 -11.06 -31.45 21.50
N GLY A 10 -9.92 -30.85 21.17
CA GLY A 10 -9.74 -29.39 21.33
C GLY A 10 -8.57 -28.78 20.57
N SER A 11 -7.48 -29.49 20.33
CA SER A 11 -6.22 -28.86 19.87
C SER A 11 -6.11 -28.57 18.37
N ALA A 12 -6.98 -29.14 17.52
CA ALA A 12 -6.89 -28.95 16.07
C ALA A 12 -7.68 -27.75 15.53
N ARG A 13 -8.68 -27.26 16.28
CA ARG A 13 -9.49 -26.10 15.90
C ARG A 13 -8.82 -24.78 16.30
N ASP A 14 -8.13 -24.76 17.45
CA ASP A 14 -7.47 -23.57 17.97
C ASP A 14 -6.18 -23.21 17.19
N ALA A 15 -5.44 -24.21 16.70
CA ALA A 15 -4.28 -23.98 15.84
C ALA A 15 -4.66 -23.37 14.48
N ARG A 16 -5.90 -23.59 14.03
CA ARG A 16 -6.42 -23.14 12.74
C ARG A 16 -6.90 -21.68 12.75
N ALA A 17 -6.98 -21.07 13.93
CA ALA A 17 -7.36 -19.67 14.12
C ALA A 17 -6.16 -18.69 14.05
N MET A 18 -4.93 -19.17 13.90
CA MET A 18 -3.72 -18.33 14.05
C MET A 18 -3.10 -17.79 12.74
N THR A 19 -3.82 -17.84 11.61
CA THR A 19 -3.30 -17.34 10.31
C THR A 19 -4.27 -16.47 9.50
N ASP A 20 -5.34 -15.95 10.10
CA ASP A 20 -6.15 -14.92 9.45
C ASP A 20 -5.37 -13.60 9.43
N THR A 21 -4.43 -13.48 8.49
CA THR A 21 -3.76 -12.23 8.18
C THR A 21 -4.87 -11.26 7.75
N PRO A 22 -5.16 -10.18 8.51
CA PRO A 22 -6.25 -9.31 8.18
C PRO A 22 -6.01 -8.74 6.80
N ALA A 23 -6.93 -9.00 5.88
CA ALA A 23 -6.91 -8.43 4.55
C ALA A 23 -6.74 -6.92 4.70
N LYS A 24 -5.64 -6.38 4.15
CA LYS A 24 -5.23 -4.99 4.33
C LYS A 24 -6.36 -4.08 3.80
N ALA A 25 -7.16 -3.53 4.71
CA ALA A 25 -8.25 -2.63 4.36
C ALA A 25 -7.66 -1.40 3.67
N GLY A 26 -8.09 -1.13 2.43
CA GLY A 26 -7.68 0.07 1.71
C GLY A 26 -8.12 1.34 2.44
N PRO A 27 -7.46 2.48 2.20
CA PRO A 27 -7.88 3.75 2.78
C PRO A 27 -9.34 4.03 2.43
N THR A 28 -10.14 4.42 3.43
CA THR A 28 -11.55 4.75 3.25
C THR A 28 -11.69 5.96 2.31
N GLY A 29 -12.74 6.00 1.49
CA GLY A 29 -12.95 7.08 0.52
C GLY A 29 -12.98 8.48 1.16
N ALA A 30 -13.45 8.57 2.41
CA ALA A 30 -13.42 9.81 3.20
C ALA A 30 -11.99 10.31 3.48
N TYR A 31 -11.06 9.42 3.85
CA TYR A 31 -9.67 9.78 4.11
C TYR A 31 -8.95 10.23 2.84
N PHE A 32 -9.25 9.59 1.71
CA PHE A 32 -8.73 9.99 0.40
C PHE A 32 -9.19 11.41 0.02
N GLY A 33 -10.48 11.71 0.18
CA GLY A 33 -11.02 13.05 -0.06
C GLY A 33 -10.38 14.11 0.84
N GLN A 34 -10.19 13.82 2.13
CA GLN A 34 -9.51 14.71 3.07
C GLN A 34 -8.07 14.98 2.65
N ALA A 35 -7.33 13.96 2.21
CA ALA A 35 -5.95 14.12 1.77
C ALA A 35 -5.84 15.08 0.58
N ILE A 36 -6.74 14.96 -0.42
CA ILE A 36 -6.79 15.87 -1.57
C ILE A 36 -7.13 17.29 -1.12
N ALA A 37 -8.12 17.45 -0.24
CA ALA A 37 -8.53 18.76 0.27
C ALA A 37 -7.38 19.45 1.02
N SER A 38 -6.73 18.75 1.95
CA SER A 38 -5.57 19.27 2.69
C SER A 38 -4.42 19.65 1.77
N PHE A 39 -4.13 18.84 0.76
CA PHE A 39 -3.09 19.14 -0.23
C PHE A 39 -3.44 20.40 -1.04
N ALA A 40 -4.69 20.53 -1.51
CA ALA A 40 -5.15 21.71 -2.24
C ALA A 40 -5.05 22.98 -1.39
N VAL A 41 -5.47 22.93 -0.13
CA VAL A 41 -5.34 24.05 0.81
C VAL A 41 -3.87 24.44 1.02
N ALA A 42 -2.98 23.46 1.22
CA ALA A 42 -1.55 23.71 1.38
C ALA A 42 -0.92 24.34 0.12
N LEU A 43 -1.30 23.86 -1.06
CA LEU A 43 -0.82 24.38 -2.34
C LEU A 43 -1.26 25.84 -2.54
N VAL A 44 -2.53 26.15 -2.25
CA VAL A 44 -3.06 27.52 -2.32
C VAL A 44 -2.39 28.43 -1.30
N ALA A 45 -2.23 27.98 -0.06
CA ALA A 45 -1.53 28.75 0.98
C ALA A 45 -0.08 29.06 0.56
N THR A 46 0.62 28.09 -0.02
CA THR A 46 1.98 28.28 -0.55
C THR A 46 2.01 29.30 -1.68
N ALA A 47 1.08 29.19 -2.65
CA ALA A 47 0.97 30.14 -3.76
C ALA A 47 0.69 31.56 -3.25
N LEU A 48 -0.25 31.72 -2.31
CA LEU A 48 -0.55 33.01 -1.68
C LEU A 48 0.66 33.56 -0.92
N GLY A 49 1.43 32.70 -0.25
CA GLY A 49 2.69 33.07 0.40
C GLY A 49 3.69 33.64 -0.60
N ILE A 50 3.89 32.99 -1.75
CA ILE A 50 4.76 33.48 -2.83
C ILE A 50 4.22 34.80 -3.41
N LEU A 51 2.89 34.98 -3.49
CA LEU A 51 2.30 36.21 -3.99
C LEU A 51 2.41 37.39 -3.03
N ARG A 52 2.38 37.13 -1.72
CA ARG A 52 2.50 38.13 -0.64
C ARG A 52 3.94 38.40 -0.22
N LEU A 53 4.89 37.59 -0.67
CA LEU A 53 6.30 37.77 -0.37
C LEU A 53 6.82 39.08 -0.99
N GLU A 54 7.41 39.94 -0.17
CA GLU A 54 8.16 41.11 -0.63
C GLU A 54 9.48 40.64 -1.26
N ALA A 55 9.39 40.25 -2.52
CA ALA A 55 10.52 39.83 -3.34
C ALA A 55 10.32 40.30 -4.79
N ASP A 56 11.44 40.39 -5.50
CA ASP A 56 11.42 40.76 -6.91
C ASP A 56 10.62 39.73 -7.74
N ALA A 57 10.03 40.20 -8.84
CA ALA A 57 9.18 39.38 -9.71
C ALA A 57 9.93 38.13 -10.22
N TRP A 58 11.23 38.26 -10.49
CA TRP A 58 12.07 37.14 -10.91
C TRP A 58 12.16 36.04 -9.85
N VAL A 59 12.39 36.43 -8.59
CA VAL A 59 12.50 35.48 -7.46
C VAL A 59 11.17 34.76 -7.23
N ARG A 60 10.05 35.49 -7.30
CA ARG A 60 8.70 34.91 -7.20
C ARG A 60 8.43 33.92 -8.32
N GLY A 61 8.82 34.24 -9.55
CA GLY A 61 8.73 33.34 -10.70
C GLY A 61 9.54 32.06 -10.51
N PHE A 62 10.80 32.19 -10.08
CA PHE A 62 11.65 31.04 -9.77
C PHE A 62 11.04 30.12 -8.70
N LEU A 63 10.55 30.69 -7.60
CA LEU A 63 9.90 29.93 -6.53
C LEU A 63 8.62 29.22 -7.01
N ALA A 64 7.80 29.90 -7.84
CA ALA A 64 6.60 29.29 -8.40
C ALA A 64 6.92 28.07 -9.25
N VAL A 65 7.90 28.18 -10.16
CA VAL A 65 8.33 27.06 -11.01
C VAL A 65 8.98 25.95 -10.17
N ALA A 66 9.81 26.30 -9.19
CA ALA A 66 10.46 25.34 -8.29
C ALA A 66 9.42 24.52 -7.51
N VAL A 67 8.40 25.16 -6.95
CA VAL A 67 7.31 24.47 -6.23
C VAL A 67 6.52 23.57 -7.17
N LEU A 68 6.13 24.05 -8.35
CA LEU A 68 5.39 23.23 -9.33
C LEU A 68 6.18 22.00 -9.76
N PHE A 69 7.47 22.17 -10.05
CA PHE A 69 8.36 21.09 -10.45
C PHE A 69 8.59 20.09 -9.31
N LEU A 70 8.79 20.58 -8.08
CA LEU A 70 8.97 19.75 -6.90
C LEU A 70 7.73 18.89 -6.63
N VAL A 71 6.53 19.48 -6.67
CA VAL A 71 5.24 18.77 -6.49
C VAL A 71 5.06 17.69 -7.57
N THR A 72 5.31 18.03 -8.83
CA THR A 72 5.19 17.09 -9.95
C THR A 72 6.16 15.91 -9.80
N SER A 73 7.40 16.20 -9.41
CA SER A 73 8.43 15.18 -9.19
C SER A 73 8.11 14.29 -7.99
N ALA A 74 7.57 14.86 -6.90
CA ALA A 74 7.13 14.11 -5.73
C ALA A 74 5.99 13.13 -6.07
N PHE A 75 5.02 13.54 -6.89
CA PHE A 75 3.96 12.64 -7.35
C PHE A 75 4.49 11.54 -8.27
N THR A 76 5.40 11.88 -9.19
CA THR A 76 6.08 10.88 -10.04
C THR A 76 6.80 9.85 -9.18
N LEU A 77 7.56 10.29 -8.19
CA LEU A 77 8.27 9.41 -7.26
C LEU A 77 7.30 8.53 -6.45
N ALA A 78 6.22 9.11 -5.92
CA ALA A 78 5.19 8.37 -5.19
C ALA A 78 4.55 7.30 -6.08
N LYS A 79 4.29 7.62 -7.35
CA LYS A 79 3.78 6.67 -8.34
C LYS A 79 4.77 5.54 -8.58
N VAL A 80 6.05 5.83 -8.84
CA VAL A 80 7.08 4.80 -9.04
C VAL A 80 7.19 3.86 -7.84
N ILE A 81 7.14 4.39 -6.61
CA ILE A 81 7.18 3.58 -5.39
C ILE A 81 5.94 2.69 -5.29
N ARG A 82 4.75 3.23 -5.56
CA ARG A 82 3.50 2.46 -5.54
C ARG A 82 3.49 1.38 -6.62
N ASP A 83 3.85 1.72 -7.85
CA ASP A 83 3.90 0.80 -8.98
C ASP A 83 4.89 -0.36 -8.68
N ARG A 84 6.01 -0.10 -7.99
CA ARG A 84 6.93 -1.15 -7.50
C ARG A 84 6.29 -2.06 -6.45
N GLN A 85 5.61 -1.50 -5.45
CA GLN A 85 4.92 -2.29 -4.43
C GLN A 85 3.81 -3.17 -5.02
N GLU A 86 3.08 -2.68 -6.02
CA GLU A 86 2.05 -3.43 -6.73
C GLU A 86 2.68 -4.57 -7.56
N ALA A 87 3.80 -4.32 -8.25
CA ALA A 87 4.53 -5.35 -9.00
C ALA A 87 5.02 -6.50 -8.08
N ASP A 88 5.63 -6.18 -6.95
CA ASP A 88 6.13 -7.18 -5.99
C ASP A 88 5.00 -8.06 -5.43
N GLN A 89 3.85 -7.44 -5.12
CA GLN A 89 2.67 -8.17 -4.65
C GLN A 89 2.09 -9.12 -5.72
N LEU A 90 2.09 -8.71 -6.98
CA LEU A 90 1.62 -9.54 -8.09
C LEU A 90 2.55 -10.74 -8.33
N ILE A 91 3.87 -10.52 -8.32
CA ILE A 91 4.86 -11.60 -8.49
C ILE A 91 4.68 -12.67 -7.42
N ASN A 92 4.60 -12.28 -6.16
CA ASN A 92 4.40 -13.23 -5.05
C ASN A 92 3.10 -14.05 -5.22
N ARG A 93 2.01 -13.44 -5.69
CA ARG A 93 0.74 -14.16 -5.94
C ARG A 93 0.88 -15.18 -7.08
N VAL A 94 1.60 -14.82 -8.14
CA VAL A 94 1.86 -15.73 -9.27
C VAL A 94 2.75 -16.89 -8.83
N ASP A 95 3.78 -16.64 -8.04
CA ASP A 95 4.66 -17.67 -7.50
C ASP A 95 3.90 -18.64 -6.60
N GLN A 96 3.04 -18.14 -5.71
CA GLN A 96 2.17 -18.99 -4.89
C GLN A 96 1.27 -19.87 -5.76
N ALA A 97 0.56 -19.28 -6.74
CA ALA A 97 -0.29 -20.05 -7.65
C ALA A 97 0.49 -21.07 -8.50
N ARG A 98 1.78 -20.80 -8.79
CA ARG A 98 2.65 -21.74 -9.50
C ARG A 98 3.11 -22.87 -8.59
N VAL A 99 3.50 -22.56 -7.36
CA VAL A 99 3.86 -23.54 -6.32
C VAL A 99 2.66 -24.45 -6.03
N ASP A 100 1.46 -23.89 -5.86
CA ASP A 100 0.23 -24.65 -5.63
C ASP A 100 -0.04 -25.64 -6.78
N LYS A 101 0.18 -25.23 -8.03
CA LYS A 101 0.04 -26.11 -9.20
C LYS A 101 1.07 -27.23 -9.21
N LEU A 102 2.32 -26.95 -8.84
CA LEU A 102 3.37 -27.98 -8.76
C LEU A 102 3.09 -28.99 -7.65
N LEU A 103 2.61 -28.53 -6.49
CA LEU A 103 2.20 -29.40 -5.40
C LEU A 103 1.00 -30.28 -5.79
N ALA A 104 -0.01 -29.69 -6.44
CA ALA A 104 -1.18 -30.44 -6.92
C ALA A 104 -0.85 -31.44 -8.04
N ALA A 105 0.11 -31.12 -8.92
CA ALA A 105 0.54 -32.02 -9.98
C ALA A 105 1.43 -33.17 -9.48
N ASN A 106 2.07 -33.00 -8.32
CA ASN A 106 3.05 -33.92 -7.77
C ASN A 106 2.58 -34.53 -6.44
N ASP A 107 1.26 -34.64 -6.26
CA ASP A 107 0.61 -35.13 -5.04
C ASP A 107 0.91 -36.63 -4.86
N PRO A 108 1.77 -37.03 -3.91
CA PRO A 108 2.31 -38.38 -3.83
C PRO A 108 1.44 -39.34 -3.00
N PHE A 109 0.22 -38.93 -2.62
CA PHE A 109 -0.71 -39.73 -1.79
C PHE A 109 -2.02 -40.10 -2.50
N HIS A 110 -2.04 -40.05 -3.83
CA HIS A 110 -3.02 -40.73 -4.67
C HIS A 110 -2.36 -41.67 -5.68
#